data_AF-A0A4P5T083-F1
#
_entry.id   AF-A0A4P5T083-F1
#
_cell.length_a   1.000
_cell.length_b   1.000
_cell.length_c   1.000
_cell.angle_alpha   90.00
_cell.angle_beta   90.00
_cell.angle_gamma   90.00
#
_symmetry.space_group_name_H-M   'P 1'
#
loop_
_entity.id
_entity.type
_entity.pdbx_description
1 polymer ?
#
loop_
_entity_poly.entity_id
_entity_poly.type
_entity_poly.pdbx_seq_one_letter_code
_entity_poly.pdbx_strand_id
1 'polypeptide(L)'
;MDNLDKKSCPHCSERIQSAAKKCPFCITQLVKPKWYKNPQNLFFLPMAIVFPYIFFSTSNANNRPKLLFANYAQKVNILSTEMRFENTLRYHTDGTKRPAHTITVLGTIRNDSDVTWSQPHYEAQFYDKAGKLIDVQTEGSMHVALAPHQTQAFRIQTTAHSPFANYASVKVIVRTAEDADKYLR
;
A
#
# COMPACT_ATOMS: atom_id res chain seq x y z
N MET A 1 73.98 5.59 -1.40
CA MET A 1 73.45 4.39 -2.09
C MET A 1 71.95 4.61 -2.28
N ASP A 2 71.48 5.29 -3.33
CA ASP A 2 70.03 5.62 -3.49
C ASP A 2 69.65 5.88 -4.96
N ASN A 3 69.99 4.98 -5.89
CA ASN A 3 69.71 5.26 -7.31
C ASN A 3 69.42 4.03 -8.17
N LEU A 4 68.66 3.04 -7.66
CA LEU A 4 68.45 1.80 -8.42
C LEU A 4 67.02 1.38 -8.71
N ASP A 5 65.98 2.12 -8.29
CA ASP A 5 64.62 1.62 -8.48
C ASP A 5 63.59 2.72 -8.78
N LYS A 6 63.76 3.39 -9.92
CA LYS A 6 62.80 4.36 -10.46
C LYS A 6 62.24 3.87 -11.80
N LYS A 7 60.91 3.90 -11.95
CA LYS A 7 60.20 3.61 -13.21
C LYS A 7 59.46 4.86 -13.69
N SER A 8 59.15 4.93 -14.98
CA SER A 8 58.32 6.01 -15.54
C SER A 8 56.84 5.70 -15.33
N CYS A 9 56.04 6.71 -14.94
CA CYS A 9 54.60 6.59 -14.85
C CYS A 9 53.98 6.44 -16.26
N PRO A 10 53.13 5.44 -16.53
CA PRO A 10 52.53 5.25 -17.86
C PRO A 10 51.52 6.33 -18.25
N HIS A 11 51.05 7.16 -17.31
CA HIS A 11 50.05 8.22 -17.58
C HIS A 11 50.66 9.62 -17.72
N CYS A 12 51.66 9.97 -16.91
CA CYS A 12 52.28 11.30 -16.94
C CYS A 12 53.78 11.29 -17.22
N SER A 13 54.36 10.12 -17.48
CA SER A 13 55.78 9.89 -17.82
C SER A 13 56.81 10.30 -16.76
N GLU A 14 56.38 10.89 -15.64
CA GLU A 14 57.28 11.28 -14.54
C GLU A 14 57.98 10.09 -13.88
N ARG A 15 59.20 10.33 -13.38
CA ARG A 15 60.01 9.29 -12.71
C ARG A 15 59.55 9.10 -11.27
N ILE A 16 59.07 7.91 -10.97
CA ILE A 16 58.53 7.52 -9.67
C ILE A 16 59.26 6.29 -9.12
N GLN A 17 59.19 6.08 -7.81
CA GLN A 17 59.74 4.87 -7.19
C GLN A 17 59.06 3.61 -7.76
N SER A 18 59.83 2.57 -8.05
CA SER A 18 59.33 1.34 -8.66
C SER A 18 58.26 0.64 -7.80
N ALA A 19 58.36 0.77 -6.48
CA ALA A 19 57.41 0.27 -5.49
C ALA A 19 56.13 1.12 -5.32
N ALA A 20 56.02 2.29 -5.95
CA ALA A 20 54.87 3.17 -5.78
C ALA A 20 53.57 2.54 -6.33
N LYS A 21 52.54 2.47 -5.47
CA LYS A 21 51.19 1.98 -5.83
C LYS A 21 50.30 3.06 -6.45
N LYS A 22 50.63 4.33 -6.20
CA LYS A 22 49.93 5.52 -6.69
C LYS A 22 50.99 6.54 -7.13
N CYS A 23 50.77 7.21 -8.25
CA CYS A 23 51.68 8.27 -8.71
C CYS A 23 51.46 9.54 -7.85
N PRO A 24 52.51 10.18 -7.30
CA PRO A 24 52.36 11.40 -6.50
C PRO A 24 52.03 12.64 -7.36
N PHE A 25 52.35 12.62 -8.65
CA PHE A 25 52.16 13.77 -9.54
C PHE A 25 50.77 13.80 -10.18
N CYS A 26 50.35 12.69 -10.81
CA CYS A 26 49.05 12.61 -11.47
C CYS A 26 47.96 11.93 -10.62
N ILE A 27 48.29 11.46 -9.42
CA ILE A 27 47.36 10.82 -8.46
C ILE A 27 46.78 9.49 -8.99
N THR A 28 47.12 9.06 -10.21
CA THR A 28 46.62 7.81 -10.81
C THR A 28 47.16 6.58 -10.06
N GLN A 29 46.27 5.61 -9.84
CA GLN A 29 46.60 4.34 -9.20
C GLN A 29 47.27 3.40 -10.21
N LEU A 30 48.49 2.96 -9.90
CA LEU A 30 49.35 2.19 -10.82
C LEU A 30 49.19 0.68 -10.66
N VAL A 31 48.60 0.25 -9.55
CA VAL A 31 48.27 -1.15 -9.32
C VAL A 31 46.90 -1.45 -9.92
N LYS A 32 46.88 -2.32 -10.94
CA LYS A 32 45.62 -2.91 -11.40
C LYS A 32 45.01 -3.70 -10.24
N PRO A 33 43.75 -3.46 -9.85
CA PRO A 33 43.11 -4.25 -8.79
C PRO A 33 43.14 -5.72 -9.23
N LYS A 34 43.83 -6.57 -8.46
CA LYS A 34 43.94 -8.00 -8.73
C LYS A 34 42.70 -8.74 -8.22
N TRP A 35 41.51 -8.20 -8.51
CA TRP A 35 40.24 -8.75 -8.04
C TRP A 35 40.08 -10.22 -8.48
N TYR A 36 40.61 -10.58 -9.65
CA TYR A 36 40.62 -11.93 -10.21
C TYR A 36 41.58 -12.91 -9.51
N LYS A 37 42.50 -12.44 -8.65
CA LYS A 37 43.44 -13.33 -7.93
C LYS A 37 42.94 -13.79 -6.57
N ASN A 38 41.90 -13.17 -6.03
CA ASN A 38 41.27 -13.66 -4.82
C ASN A 38 40.22 -14.70 -5.22
N PRO A 39 40.42 -16.00 -4.90
CA PRO A 39 39.46 -17.05 -5.26
C PRO A 39 38.06 -16.81 -4.65
N GLN A 40 37.97 -16.04 -3.55
CA GLN A 40 36.70 -15.62 -2.97
C GLN A 40 35.86 -14.76 -3.94
N ASN A 41 36.50 -13.99 -4.84
CA ASN A 41 35.79 -13.15 -5.80
C ASN A 41 35.14 -13.95 -6.94
N LEU A 42 35.64 -15.16 -7.24
CA LEU A 42 34.97 -16.06 -8.18
C LEU A 42 33.62 -16.54 -7.64
N PHE A 43 33.43 -16.63 -6.33
CA PHE A 43 32.14 -17.00 -5.72
C PHE A 43 31.05 -15.94 -5.92
N PHE A 44 31.42 -14.66 -6.07
CA PHE A 44 30.44 -13.59 -6.29
C PHE A 44 29.98 -13.46 -7.74
N LEU A 45 30.74 -14.01 -8.70
CA LEU A 45 30.40 -13.97 -10.13
C LEU A 45 29.05 -14.65 -10.45
N PRO A 46 28.75 -15.89 -9.96
CA PRO A 46 27.44 -16.48 -10.17
C PRO A 46 26.33 -15.71 -9.42
N MET A 47 26.61 -15.15 -8.24
CA MET A 47 25.64 -14.29 -7.54
C MET A 47 25.26 -13.06 -8.37
N ALA A 48 26.24 -12.40 -9.02
CA ALA A 48 25.98 -11.24 -9.85
C ALA A 48 25.08 -11.53 -11.08
N ILE A 49 24.95 -12.80 -11.47
CA ILE A 49 24.04 -13.26 -12.54
C ILE A 49 22.70 -13.70 -11.96
N VAL A 50 22.72 -14.44 -10.85
CA VAL A 50 21.52 -14.98 -10.20
C VAL A 50 20.65 -13.89 -9.58
N PHE A 51 21.24 -12.87 -8.93
CA PHE A 51 20.47 -11.81 -8.28
C PHE A 51 19.62 -10.98 -9.26
N PRO A 52 20.16 -10.45 -10.38
CA PRO A 52 19.34 -9.77 -11.38
C PRO A 52 18.30 -10.69 -12.01
N TYR A 53 18.61 -11.96 -12.22
CA TYR A 53 17.66 -12.93 -12.75
C TYR A 53 16.49 -13.17 -11.81
N ILE A 54 16.74 -13.37 -10.50
CA ILE A 54 15.70 -13.49 -9.49
C ILE A 54 14.86 -12.21 -9.45
N PHE A 55 15.49 -11.03 -9.38
CA PHE A 55 14.78 -9.74 -9.34
C PHE A 55 13.92 -9.50 -10.58
N PHE A 56 14.42 -9.83 -11.77
CA PHE A 56 13.67 -9.69 -13.02
C PHE A 56 12.52 -10.70 -13.11
N SER A 57 12.77 -11.94 -12.70
CA SER A 57 11.76 -13.00 -12.67
C SER A 57 10.63 -12.68 -11.69
N THR A 58 10.93 -12.17 -10.50
CA THR A 58 9.91 -11.80 -9.50
C THR A 58 9.23 -10.48 -9.86
N SER A 59 9.93 -9.52 -10.45
CA SER A 59 9.35 -8.27 -10.96
C SER A 59 8.31 -8.54 -12.05
N ASN A 60 8.58 -9.47 -12.97
CA ASN A 60 7.64 -9.79 -14.05
C ASN A 60 6.50 -10.71 -13.62
N ALA A 61 6.68 -11.49 -12.55
CA ALA A 61 5.60 -12.30 -11.98
C ALA A 61 4.45 -11.44 -11.42
N ASN A 62 4.72 -10.19 -11.06
CA ASN A 62 3.76 -9.23 -10.52
C ASN A 62 3.04 -8.36 -11.57
N ASN A 63 3.17 -8.66 -12.86
CA ASN A 63 2.53 -7.91 -13.95
C ASN A 63 1.04 -8.24 -14.13
N ARG A 64 0.29 -8.49 -13.05
CA ARG A 64 -1.16 -8.47 -13.14
C ARG A 64 -1.61 -7.02 -13.34
N PRO A 65 -2.49 -6.74 -14.31
CA PRO A 65 -3.06 -5.40 -14.43
C PRO A 65 -3.77 -5.08 -13.13
N LYS A 66 -3.40 -3.96 -12.48
CA LYS A 66 -4.06 -3.52 -11.26
C LYS A 66 -5.54 -3.32 -11.55
N LEU A 67 -6.39 -4.14 -10.95
CA LEU A 67 -7.83 -4.01 -11.10
C LEU A 67 -8.29 -2.79 -10.29
N LEU A 68 -8.71 -1.74 -11.00
CA LEU A 68 -9.22 -0.53 -10.37
C LEU A 68 -10.71 -0.72 -10.07
N PHE A 69 -11.09 -0.58 -8.80
CA PHE A 69 -12.48 -0.69 -8.36
C PHE A 69 -13.43 0.24 -9.14
N ALA A 70 -12.96 1.42 -9.56
CA ALA A 70 -13.73 2.36 -10.37
C ALA A 70 -14.36 1.72 -11.62
N ASN A 71 -13.69 0.73 -12.23
CA ASN A 71 -14.20 0.03 -13.42
C ASN A 71 -15.31 -0.99 -13.08
N TYR A 72 -15.45 -1.34 -11.80
CA TYR A 72 -16.35 -2.37 -11.29
C TYR A 72 -17.37 -1.83 -10.28
N ALA A 73 -17.34 -0.53 -9.94
CA ALA A 73 -18.20 0.05 -8.91
C ALA A 73 -19.70 -0.21 -9.18
N GLN A 74 -20.12 -0.16 -10.45
CA GLN A 74 -21.49 -0.47 -10.90
C GLN A 74 -21.89 -1.95 -10.76
N LYS A 75 -20.94 -2.85 -10.52
CA LYS A 75 -21.17 -4.27 -10.25
C LYS A 75 -21.21 -4.59 -8.75
N VAL A 76 -21.06 -3.60 -7.88
CA VAL A 76 -21.15 -3.78 -6.43
C VAL A 76 -22.35 -3.01 -5.92
N ASN A 77 -23.39 -3.74 -5.55
CA ASN A 77 -24.72 -3.21 -5.31
C ASN A 77 -25.11 -3.30 -3.83
N ILE A 78 -25.68 -2.22 -3.31
CA ILE A 78 -26.36 -2.26 -2.01
C ILE A 78 -27.79 -2.74 -2.25
N LEU A 79 -28.15 -3.89 -1.67
CA LEU A 79 -29.46 -4.51 -1.89
C LEU A 79 -30.50 -4.02 -0.88
N SER A 80 -30.09 -3.80 0.36
CA SER A 80 -30.98 -3.34 1.43
C SER A 80 -30.24 -2.46 2.43
N THR A 81 -30.97 -1.53 3.03
CA THR A 81 -30.50 -0.65 4.09
C THR A 81 -31.62 -0.42 5.09
N GLU A 82 -31.32 -0.60 6.37
CA GLU A 82 -32.19 -0.33 7.51
C GLU A 82 -31.44 0.59 8.47
N MET A 83 -32.11 1.65 8.94
CA MET A 83 -31.56 2.59 9.90
C MET A 83 -32.21 2.36 11.27
N ARG A 84 -31.38 2.26 12.31
CA ARG A 84 -31.81 2.10 13.71
C ARG A 84 -31.20 3.20 14.57
N PHE A 85 -31.99 3.63 15.54
CA PHE A 85 -31.59 4.65 16.52
C PHE A 85 -31.41 3.99 17.88
N GLU A 86 -30.25 4.21 18.48
CA GLU A 86 -29.89 3.64 19.78
C GLU A 86 -29.38 4.73 20.70
N ASN A 87 -29.89 4.76 21.93
CA ASN A 87 -29.31 5.57 22.99
C ASN A 87 -28.26 4.74 23.70
N THR A 88 -26.98 5.06 23.44
CA THR A 88 -25.84 4.34 24.02
C THR A 88 -25.13 5.22 25.03
N LEU A 89 -24.37 4.62 25.94
CA LEU A 89 -23.43 5.36 26.80
C LEU A 89 -22.03 5.24 26.21
N ARG A 90 -21.38 6.37 25.90
CA ARG A 90 -19.97 6.39 25.50
C ARG A 90 -19.08 6.85 26.65
N TYR A 91 -17.94 6.20 26.78
CA TYR A 91 -16.88 6.64 27.67
C TYR A 91 -16.18 7.86 27.07
N HIS A 92 -16.04 8.90 27.88
CA HIS A 92 -15.22 10.06 27.57
C HIS A 92 -13.79 9.87 28.10
N THR A 93 -12.88 10.72 27.63
CA THR A 93 -11.46 10.73 28.05
C THR A 93 -11.26 10.96 29.54
N ASP A 94 -12.25 11.56 30.21
CA ASP A 94 -12.30 11.78 31.67
C ASP A 94 -12.82 10.55 32.45
N GLY A 95 -13.08 9.43 31.78
CA GLY A 95 -13.63 8.21 32.38
C GLY A 95 -15.13 8.25 32.66
N THR A 96 -15.81 9.37 32.38
CA THR A 96 -17.26 9.49 32.58
C THR A 96 -18.05 8.88 31.42
N LYS A 97 -19.22 8.33 31.73
CA LYS A 97 -20.19 7.88 30.71
C LYS A 97 -21.15 9.01 30.41
N ARG A 98 -21.31 9.35 29.12
CA ARG A 98 -22.31 10.31 28.67
C ARG A 98 -23.25 9.66 27.65
N PRO A 99 -24.52 10.08 27.61
CA PRO A 99 -25.44 9.62 26.58
C PRO A 99 -24.91 10.04 25.21
N ALA A 100 -24.87 9.08 24.29
CA ALA A 100 -24.52 9.25 22.90
C ALA A 100 -25.65 8.68 22.05
N HIS A 101 -26.20 9.55 21.20
CA HIS A 101 -27.20 9.20 20.21
C HIS A 101 -26.50 8.50 19.04
N THR A 102 -26.64 7.18 18.97
CA THR A 102 -25.98 6.37 17.95
C THR A 102 -27.00 6.02 16.86
N ILE A 103 -26.57 6.17 15.61
CA ILE A 103 -27.30 5.69 14.43
C ILE A 103 -26.54 4.46 13.93
N THR A 104 -27.26 3.33 13.88
CA THR A 104 -26.75 2.09 13.30
C THR A 104 -27.43 1.89 11.95
N VAL A 105 -26.65 1.78 10.88
CA VAL A 105 -27.14 1.40 9.55
C VAL A 105 -26.76 -0.05 9.30
N LEU A 106 -27.74 -0.90 9.11
CA LEU A 106 -27.58 -2.30 8.73
C LEU A 106 -27.95 -2.44 7.26
N GLY A 107 -27.25 -3.30 6.53
CA GLY A 107 -27.60 -3.53 5.15
C GLY A 107 -26.97 -4.76 4.58
N THR A 108 -27.26 -5.01 3.31
CA THR A 108 -26.62 -6.08 2.54
C THR A 108 -26.00 -5.52 1.27
N ILE A 109 -24.80 -5.99 0.97
CA ILE A 109 -24.01 -5.66 -0.20
C ILE A 109 -23.81 -6.92 -1.03
N ARG A 110 -23.86 -6.78 -2.35
CA ARG A 110 -23.63 -7.86 -3.31
C ARG A 110 -22.58 -7.46 -4.32
N ASN A 111 -21.65 -8.36 -4.59
CA ASN A 111 -20.66 -8.22 -5.65
C ASN A 111 -21.06 -9.06 -6.84
N ASP A 112 -21.53 -8.44 -7.92
CA ASP A 112 -21.88 -9.09 -9.19
C ASP A 112 -20.68 -9.18 -10.16
N SER A 113 -19.46 -8.88 -9.70
CA SER A 113 -18.25 -9.06 -10.48
C SER A 113 -17.56 -10.40 -10.20
N ASP A 114 -16.67 -10.80 -11.11
CA ASP A 114 -15.84 -12.00 -10.98
C ASP A 114 -14.56 -11.76 -10.16
N VAL A 115 -14.45 -10.60 -9.50
CA VAL A 115 -13.26 -10.15 -8.74
C VAL A 115 -13.58 -10.14 -7.25
N THR A 116 -12.70 -10.66 -6.42
CA THR A 116 -12.81 -10.54 -4.97
C THR A 116 -12.37 -9.13 -4.55
N TRP A 117 -13.25 -8.40 -3.88
CA TRP A 117 -12.92 -7.08 -3.33
C TRP A 117 -12.65 -7.19 -1.83
N SER A 118 -11.64 -6.50 -1.33
CA SER A 118 -11.33 -6.37 0.08
C SER A 118 -11.40 -4.91 0.52
N GLN A 119 -11.56 -4.69 1.81
CA GLN A 119 -11.55 -3.36 2.43
C GLN A 119 -12.55 -2.37 1.80
N PRO A 120 -13.85 -2.74 1.69
CA PRO A 120 -14.84 -1.81 1.17
C PRO A 120 -14.96 -0.58 2.09
N HIS A 121 -14.93 0.59 1.47
CA HIS A 121 -15.22 1.87 2.10
C HIS A 121 -16.64 2.30 1.75
N TYR A 122 -17.47 2.38 2.78
CA TYR A 122 -18.85 2.79 2.69
C TYR A 122 -18.98 4.28 2.99
N GLU A 123 -19.88 4.94 2.27
CA GLU A 123 -20.40 6.27 2.61
C GLU A 123 -21.90 6.15 2.85
N ALA A 124 -22.33 6.49 4.07
CA ALA A 124 -23.72 6.63 4.44
C ALA A 124 -24.09 8.12 4.41
N GLN A 125 -25.07 8.45 3.58
CA GLN A 125 -25.63 9.78 3.44
C GLN A 125 -27.01 9.81 4.08
N PHE A 126 -27.22 10.71 5.04
CA PHE A 126 -28.46 10.80 5.80
C PHE A 126 -29.27 12.02 5.37
N TYR A 127 -30.57 11.82 5.17
CA TYR A 127 -31.47 12.83 4.63
C TYR A 127 -32.66 13.09 5.55
N ASP A 128 -33.14 14.34 5.54
CA ASP A 128 -34.37 14.72 6.20
C ASP A 128 -35.62 14.41 5.37
N LYS A 129 -36.81 14.73 5.93
CA LYS A 129 -38.10 14.50 5.27
C LYS A 129 -38.29 15.32 3.99
N ALA A 130 -37.56 16.41 3.82
CA ALA A 130 -37.56 17.21 2.61
C ALA A 130 -36.55 16.70 1.57
N GLY A 131 -35.81 15.63 1.88
CA GLY A 131 -34.76 15.08 1.02
C GLY A 131 -33.45 15.88 1.07
N LYS A 132 -33.27 16.77 2.05
CA LYS A 132 -32.02 17.51 2.24
C LYS A 132 -31.01 16.64 2.96
N LEU A 133 -29.77 16.65 2.49
CA LEU A 133 -28.65 15.99 3.17
C LEU A 133 -28.35 16.70 4.50
N ILE A 134 -28.40 15.96 5.60
CA ILE A 134 -28.19 16.49 6.96
C ILE A 134 -26.96 15.91 7.67
N ASP A 135 -26.48 14.74 7.25
CA ASP A 135 -25.28 14.12 7.81
C ASP A 135 -24.62 13.19 6.79
N VAL A 136 -23.31 12.95 6.96
CA VAL A 136 -22.52 12.04 6.13
C VAL A 136 -21.51 11.31 7.02
N GLN A 137 -21.49 9.98 6.91
CA GLN A 137 -20.48 9.14 7.54
C GLN A 137 -19.74 8.33 6.49
N THR A 138 -18.41 8.29 6.58
CA THR A 138 -17.58 7.33 5.87
C THR A 138 -17.03 6.29 6.85
N GLU A 139 -17.13 5.01 6.50
CA GLU A 139 -16.59 3.92 7.32
C GLU A 139 -15.90 2.89 6.42
N GLY A 140 -14.66 2.54 6.78
CA GLY A 140 -13.89 1.51 6.10
C GLY A 140 -13.92 0.20 6.88
N SER A 141 -14.16 -0.92 6.20
CA SER A 141 -14.15 -2.23 6.84
C SER A 141 -12.89 -3.03 6.48
N MET A 142 -11.85 -2.93 7.32
CA MET A 142 -10.53 -3.51 7.05
C MET A 142 -10.50 -5.05 6.95
N HIS A 143 -11.52 -5.74 7.47
CA HIS A 143 -11.54 -7.22 7.56
C HIS A 143 -12.68 -7.86 6.76
N VAL A 144 -13.32 -7.10 5.86
CA VAL A 144 -14.36 -7.62 4.99
C VAL A 144 -13.79 -7.89 3.61
N ALA A 145 -13.98 -9.12 3.16
CA ALA A 145 -13.76 -9.56 1.78
C ALA A 145 -15.10 -9.95 1.17
N LEU A 146 -15.37 -9.41 0.00
CA LEU A 146 -16.59 -9.61 -0.76
C LEU A 146 -16.24 -10.45 -1.99
N ALA A 147 -16.45 -11.76 -1.88
CA ALA A 147 -16.14 -12.71 -2.94
C ALA A 147 -17.03 -12.50 -4.18
N PRO A 148 -16.64 -13.03 -5.35
CA PRO A 148 -17.45 -12.99 -6.55
C PRO A 148 -18.84 -13.55 -6.30
N HIS A 149 -19.86 -12.83 -6.79
CA HIS A 149 -21.29 -13.19 -6.70
C HIS A 149 -21.82 -13.34 -5.26
N GLN A 150 -21.03 -12.97 -4.25
CA GLN A 150 -21.40 -13.10 -2.85
C GLN A 150 -22.28 -11.93 -2.41
N THR A 151 -23.26 -12.25 -1.56
CA THR A 151 -23.98 -11.26 -0.75
C THR A 151 -23.50 -11.33 0.69
N GLN A 152 -23.27 -10.17 1.30
CA GLN A 152 -22.79 -10.05 2.68
C GLN A 152 -23.52 -8.94 3.42
N ALA A 153 -23.72 -9.12 4.72
CA ALA A 153 -24.26 -8.07 5.57
C ALA A 153 -23.15 -7.09 6.00
N PHE A 154 -23.50 -5.81 6.13
CA PHE A 154 -22.62 -4.80 6.70
C PHE A 154 -23.34 -4.01 7.81
N ARG A 155 -22.55 -3.37 8.66
CA ARG A 155 -23.01 -2.47 9.70
C ARG A 155 -22.14 -1.22 9.68
N ILE A 156 -22.76 -0.05 9.68
CA ILE A 156 -22.12 1.25 9.86
C ILE A 156 -22.65 1.84 11.17
N GLN A 157 -21.77 2.34 12.04
CA GLN A 157 -22.18 2.99 13.29
C GLN A 157 -21.64 4.41 13.37
N THR A 158 -22.53 5.37 13.55
CA THR A 158 -22.16 6.78 13.69
C THR A 158 -22.89 7.45 14.84
N THR A 159 -22.41 8.62 15.26
CA THR A 159 -23.06 9.46 16.25
C THR A 159 -23.91 10.50 15.53
N ALA A 160 -25.17 10.65 15.94
CA ALA A 160 -26.07 11.63 15.34
C ALA A 160 -25.61 13.06 15.65
N HIS A 161 -25.42 13.89 14.62
CA HIS A 161 -25.16 15.32 14.77
C HIS A 161 -26.44 16.19 14.77
N SER A 162 -27.60 15.54 14.71
CA SER A 162 -28.92 16.17 14.69
C SER A 162 -29.89 15.36 15.56
N PRO A 163 -31.03 15.92 15.99
CA PRO A 163 -32.09 15.16 16.64
C PRO A 163 -32.56 13.99 15.77
N PHE A 164 -32.81 12.81 16.37
CA PHE A 164 -33.26 11.62 15.62
C PHE A 164 -34.50 11.86 14.75
N ALA A 165 -35.42 12.71 15.20
CA ALA A 165 -36.64 13.06 14.45
C ALA A 165 -36.37 13.71 13.08
N ASN A 166 -35.16 14.24 12.85
CA ASN A 166 -34.77 14.86 11.60
C ASN A 166 -34.27 13.84 10.56
N TYR A 167 -33.88 12.64 10.96
CA TYR A 167 -33.41 11.59 10.05
C TYR A 167 -34.62 10.85 9.46
N ALA A 168 -34.80 10.94 8.15
CA ALA A 168 -35.92 10.30 7.45
C ALA A 168 -35.48 9.13 6.59
N SER A 169 -34.31 9.23 5.94
CA SER A 169 -33.79 8.15 5.08
C SER A 169 -32.26 8.13 5.05
N VAL A 170 -31.71 6.99 4.61
CA VAL A 170 -30.28 6.80 4.42
C VAL A 170 -30.02 6.22 3.03
N LYS A 171 -28.94 6.68 2.40
CA LYS A 171 -28.38 6.09 1.18
C LYS A 171 -26.96 5.65 1.47
N VAL A 172 -26.66 4.37 1.21
CA VAL A 172 -25.31 3.83 1.35
C VAL A 172 -24.69 3.62 -0.03
N ILE A 173 -23.43 4.00 -0.16
CA ILE A 173 -22.65 3.88 -1.41
C ILE A 173 -21.30 3.24 -1.06
N VAL A 174 -20.81 2.34 -1.91
CA VAL A 174 -19.42 1.87 -1.83
C VAL A 174 -18.55 2.81 -2.65
N ARG A 175 -17.64 3.53 -2.00
CA ARG A 175 -16.78 4.51 -2.67
C ARG A 175 -15.54 3.87 -3.27
N THR A 176 -14.91 2.99 -2.51
CA THR A 176 -13.69 2.30 -2.92
C THR A 176 -13.66 0.89 -2.35
N ALA A 177 -12.95 0.01 -3.02
CA ALA A 177 -12.50 -1.26 -2.48
C ALA A 177 -11.16 -1.61 -3.15
N GLU A 178 -10.43 -2.55 -2.56
CA GLU A 178 -9.15 -3.01 -3.07
C GLU A 178 -9.28 -4.40 -3.67
N ASP A 179 -8.52 -4.70 -4.73
CA ASP A 179 -8.38 -6.07 -5.22
C ASP A 179 -7.78 -6.94 -4.10
N ALA A 180 -8.53 -7.94 -3.64
CA ALA A 180 -8.10 -8.82 -2.54
C ALA A 180 -6.88 -9.67 -2.93
N ASP A 181 -6.72 -9.95 -4.23
CA ASP A 181 -5.64 -10.78 -4.75
C ASP A 181 -4.41 -9.96 -5.16
N LYS A 182 -4.38 -8.65 -4.87
CA LYS A 182 -3.27 -7.76 -5.26
C LYS A 182 -1.89 -8.15 -4.70
N TYR A 183 -1.85 -8.94 -3.63
CA TYR A 183 -0.63 -9.45 -3.00
C TYR A 183 -0.52 -10.98 -3.01
N LEU A 184 -1.55 -11.69 -3.47
CA LEU A 184 -1.53 -13.15 -3.57
C LEU A 184 -0.85 -13.55 -4.89
N ARG A 185 0.50 -13.51 -4.88
CA ARG A 185 1.44 -14.33 -5.67
C ARG A 185 2.88 -13.99 -5.36
#